data_AF-A0A1H1VEU1-F1
#
_entry.id   AF-A0A1H1VEU1-F1
#
_cell.length_a   1.000
_cell.length_b   1.000
_cell.length_c   1.000
_cell.angle_alpha   90.00
_cell.angle_beta   90.00
_cell.angle_gamma   90.00
#
_symmetry.space_group_name_H-M   'P 1'
#
loop_
_entity.id
_entity.type
_entity.pdbx_description
1 polymer ?
#
loop_
_entity_poly.entity_id
_entity_poly.type
_entity_poly.pdbx_seq_one_letter_code
_entity_poly.pdbx_strand_id
1 'polypeptide(L)'
;MNPHGWGPGGPGFDHLHGGVPFFAPFLGVGMFLFTLLLIGAVLFFLARNGKIGPPPWVGGGNRVTPFSPEFEARKTLANRFANGEIASDEFLERASALNWTPGVDPRPAPTKKHKH
;
A
#
# COMPACT_ATOMS: atom_id res chain seq x y z
N MET A 1 -51.92 33.99 47.34
CA MET A 1 -52.74 33.51 46.21
C MET A 1 -51.80 33.26 45.05
N ASN A 2 -51.45 31.99 44.79
CA ASN A 2 -50.69 31.59 43.61
C ASN A 2 -51.67 31.19 42.52
N PRO A 3 -51.67 31.84 41.34
CA PRO A 3 -52.31 31.27 40.17
C PRO A 3 -51.30 30.34 39.47
N HIS A 4 -51.56 29.05 39.57
CA HIS A 4 -50.88 28.02 38.79
C HIS A 4 -51.27 28.17 37.30
N GLY A 5 -50.38 28.72 36.49
CA GLY A 5 -50.44 28.63 35.03
C GLY A 5 -49.72 27.35 34.57
N TRP A 6 -50.47 26.37 34.10
CA TRP A 6 -49.94 25.22 33.38
C TRP A 6 -49.50 25.64 31.97
N GLY A 7 -48.25 25.33 31.62
CA GLY A 7 -47.75 25.36 30.24
C GLY A 7 -46.64 24.33 30.08
N PRO A 8 -46.79 23.32 29.20
CA PRO A 8 -45.69 22.44 28.83
C PRO A 8 -44.91 23.10 27.69
N GLY A 9 -43.81 23.75 28.00
CA GLY A 9 -42.90 24.32 27.02
C GLY A 9 -41.50 24.33 27.60
N GLY A 10 -40.77 23.24 27.38
CA GLY A 10 -39.34 23.14 27.74
C GLY A 10 -38.52 24.23 27.04
N PRO A 11 -37.24 24.42 27.44
CA PRO A 11 -36.37 25.39 26.80
C PRO A 11 -36.25 25.07 25.30
N GLY A 12 -36.93 25.87 24.49
CA GLY A 12 -36.86 25.83 23.04
C GLY A 12 -35.45 26.20 22.60
N PHE A 13 -34.82 25.31 21.85
CA PHE A 13 -33.59 25.57 21.13
C PHE A 13 -33.90 26.39 19.86
N ASP A 14 -34.39 27.61 20.03
CA ASP A 14 -34.93 28.45 18.94
C ASP A 14 -33.87 29.27 18.18
N HIS A 15 -32.60 28.87 18.13
CA HIS A 15 -31.54 29.65 17.45
C HIS A 15 -30.52 28.84 16.62
N LEU A 16 -30.86 27.67 16.09
CA LEU A 16 -30.03 27.03 15.05
C LEU A 16 -30.30 27.70 13.68
N HIS A 17 -29.88 28.96 13.56
CA HIS A 17 -29.65 29.60 12.27
C HIS A 17 -28.58 28.78 11.54
N GLY A 18 -29.00 27.97 10.57
CA GLY A 18 -28.15 27.14 9.70
C GLY A 18 -27.33 27.96 8.70
N GLY A 19 -26.54 28.92 9.17
CA GLY A 19 -25.54 29.61 8.38
C GLY A 19 -24.19 28.95 8.59
N VAL A 20 -23.63 28.34 7.53
CA VAL A 20 -22.24 27.86 7.55
C VAL A 20 -21.34 29.03 7.97
N PRO A 21 -20.52 28.90 9.03
CA PRO A 21 -19.73 30.02 9.52
C PRO A 21 -18.82 30.59 8.42
N PHE A 22 -18.57 31.90 8.42
CA PHE A 22 -17.81 32.59 7.36
C PHE A 22 -16.38 32.04 7.13
N PHE A 23 -15.83 31.34 8.12
CA PHE A 23 -14.55 30.64 8.06
C PHE A 23 -14.64 29.22 7.49
N ALA A 24 -15.83 28.61 7.41
CA ALA A 24 -16.07 27.29 6.86
C ALA A 24 -15.52 27.08 5.43
N PRO A 25 -15.66 28.02 4.46
CA PRO A 25 -15.07 27.83 3.14
C PRO A 25 -13.53 27.83 3.18
N PHE A 26 -12.91 28.67 4.02
CA PHE A 26 -11.45 28.74 4.16
C PHE A 26 -10.88 27.51 4.88
N LEU A 27 -11.56 27.02 5.92
CA LEU A 27 -11.27 25.75 6.57
C LEU A 27 -11.43 24.58 5.59
N GLY A 28 -12.46 24.60 4.75
CA GLY A 28 -12.68 23.60 3.71
C GLY A 28 -11.55 23.57 2.68
N VAL A 29 -11.14 24.72 2.15
CA VAL A 29 -10.03 24.83 1.19
C VAL A 29 -8.70 24.41 1.83
N GLY A 30 -8.43 24.84 3.06
CA GLY A 30 -7.23 24.42 3.80
C GLY A 30 -7.17 22.92 4.03
N MET A 31 -8.27 22.31 4.47
CA MET A 31 -8.39 20.86 4.64
C MET A 31 -8.28 20.11 3.30
N PHE A 32 -8.85 20.66 2.22
CA PHE A 32 -8.77 20.08 0.88
C PHE A 32 -7.33 20.07 0.35
N LEU A 33 -6.62 21.19 0.44
CA LEU A 33 -5.22 21.29 0.05
C LEU A 33 -4.32 20.39 0.90
N PHE A 34 -4.56 20.32 2.22
CA PHE A 34 -3.85 19.43 3.11
C PHE A 34 -4.09 17.95 2.75
N THR A 35 -5.31 17.59 2.36
CA THR A 35 -5.65 16.24 1.90
C THR A 35 -4.92 15.90 0.60
N LEU A 36 -4.87 16.81 -0.37
CA LEU A 36 -4.10 16.63 -1.61
C LEU A 36 -2.61 16.48 -1.32
N LEU A 37 -2.06 17.28 -0.40
CA LEU A 37 -0.67 17.19 0.04
C LEU A 37 -0.38 15.82 0.68
N LEU A 38 -1.27 15.32 1.55
CA LEU A 38 -1.13 14.01 2.17
C LEU A 38 -1.17 12.88 1.13
N ILE A 39 -2.10 12.93 0.17
CA ILE A 39 -2.17 11.95 -0.92
C ILE A 39 -0.87 11.97 -1.73
N GLY A 40 -0.40 13.16 -2.12
CA GLY A 40 0.86 13.33 -2.83
C GLY A 40 2.05 12.80 -2.04
N ALA A 41 2.14 13.09 -0.74
CA ALA A 41 3.20 12.61 0.14
C ALA A 41 3.18 11.10 0.31
N VAL A 42 1.99 10.48 0.47
CA VAL A 42 1.84 9.03 0.55
C VAL A 42 2.29 8.38 -0.76
N LEU A 43 1.84 8.89 -1.91
CA LEU A 43 2.26 8.38 -3.22
C LEU A 43 3.76 8.54 -3.45
N PHE A 44 4.33 9.69 -3.10
CA PHE A 44 5.77 9.95 -3.21
C PHE A 44 6.59 9.05 -2.31
N PHE A 45 6.16 8.85 -1.06
CA PHE A 45 6.81 7.96 -0.10
C PHE A 45 6.70 6.50 -0.53
N LEU A 46 5.57 6.11 -1.13
CA LEU A 46 5.37 4.76 -1.67
C LEU A 46 6.24 4.50 -2.91
N ALA A 47 6.38 5.51 -3.78
CA ALA A 47 7.27 5.48 -4.94
C ALA A 47 8.74 5.42 -4.54
N ARG A 48 9.14 6.19 -3.52
CA ARG A 48 10.51 6.22 -3.03
C ARG A 48 10.92 4.94 -2.32
N ASN A 49 9.99 4.28 -1.62
CA ASN A 49 10.27 3.05 -0.87
C ASN A 49 10.14 1.76 -1.71
N GLY A 50 9.93 1.85 -3.03
CA GLY A 50 9.88 0.68 -3.92
C GLY A 50 8.71 -0.28 -3.66
N LYS A 51 7.72 0.14 -2.86
CA LYS A 51 6.52 -0.63 -2.50
C LYS A 51 5.32 -0.27 -3.38
N ILE A 52 5.53 0.08 -4.65
CA ILE A 52 4.44 0.20 -5.63
C ILE A 52 4.02 -1.21 -6.06
N GLY A 53 3.39 -1.94 -5.14
CA GLY A 53 2.37 -2.92 -5.51
C GLY A 53 1.05 -2.16 -5.72
N PRO A 54 0.21 -2.56 -6.68
CA PRO A 54 -1.07 -1.91 -6.91
C PRO A 54 -1.95 -1.94 -5.64
N PRO A 55 -2.79 -0.92 -5.41
CA PRO A 55 -3.63 -0.85 -4.22
C PRO A 55 -4.63 -2.01 -4.14
N PRO A 56 -4.97 -2.48 -2.92
CA PRO A 56 -5.68 -3.74 -2.69
C PRO A 56 -7.14 -3.76 -3.17
N TRP A 57 -7.73 -2.61 -3.50
CA TRP A 57 -9.11 -2.49 -3.98
C TRP A 57 -9.25 -2.48 -5.51
N VAL A 58 -8.15 -2.47 -6.27
CA VAL A 58 -8.19 -2.83 -7.70
C VAL A 58 -8.20 -4.36 -7.80
N GLY A 59 -9.25 -4.95 -7.23
CA GLY A 59 -9.50 -6.38 -7.27
C GLY A 59 -9.82 -6.79 -8.70
N GLY A 60 -8.89 -7.44 -9.37
CA GLY A 60 -9.18 -8.09 -10.66
C GLY A 60 -8.00 -8.42 -11.56
N GLY A 61 -6.80 -7.90 -11.32
CA GLY A 61 -5.71 -8.12 -12.28
C GLY A 61 -4.33 -7.95 -11.71
N ASN A 62 -3.80 -9.05 -11.14
CA ASN A 62 -2.38 -9.34 -11.08
C ASN A 62 -1.54 -8.51 -10.08
N ARG A 63 -1.09 -9.18 -9.01
CA ARG A 63 0.09 -8.93 -8.14
C ARG A 63 -0.15 -9.02 -6.62
N VAL A 64 -0.97 -9.98 -6.20
CA VAL A 64 -0.31 -11.05 -5.44
C VAL A 64 0.55 -11.75 -6.48
N THR A 65 1.79 -11.32 -6.69
CA THR A 65 2.79 -12.31 -7.05
C THR A 65 3.10 -12.89 -5.68
N PRO A 66 2.45 -14.00 -5.27
CA PRO A 66 3.15 -14.82 -4.29
C PRO A 66 4.51 -15.04 -4.96
N PHE A 67 5.59 -14.85 -4.23
CA PHE A 67 6.85 -15.40 -4.70
C PHE A 67 6.51 -16.80 -5.19
N SER A 68 6.72 -17.07 -6.50
CA SER A 68 6.37 -18.36 -7.09
C SER A 68 6.86 -19.42 -6.10
N PRO A 69 6.10 -20.48 -5.80
CA PRO A 69 6.60 -21.53 -4.90
C PRO A 69 8.01 -22.02 -5.29
N GLU A 70 8.34 -21.92 -6.58
CA GLU A 70 9.67 -22.16 -7.14
C GLU A 70 10.73 -21.15 -6.66
N PHE A 71 10.38 -19.89 -6.47
CA PHE A 71 11.27 -18.86 -5.90
C PHE A 71 11.58 -19.14 -4.43
N GLU A 72 10.57 -19.49 -3.63
CA GLU A 72 10.79 -19.86 -2.23
C GLU A 72 11.61 -21.13 -2.09
N ALA A 73 11.36 -22.12 -2.96
CA ALA A 73 12.16 -23.35 -3.04
C ALA A 73 13.63 -23.05 -3.37
N ARG A 74 13.90 -22.23 -4.40
CA ARG A 74 15.26 -21.79 -4.75
C ARG A 74 15.95 -21.05 -3.61
N LYS A 75 15.26 -20.14 -2.93
CA LYS A 75 15.79 -19.40 -1.77
C LYS A 75 16.16 -20.33 -0.62
N THR A 76 15.28 -21.27 -0.30
CA THR A 76 15.52 -22.25 0.77
C THR A 76 16.71 -23.15 0.43
N LEU A 77 16.78 -23.63 -0.82
CA LEU A 77 17.89 -24.45 -1.31
C LEU A 77 19.24 -23.69 -1.26
N ALA A 78 19.25 -22.43 -1.70
CA ALA A 78 20.43 -21.56 -1.64
C ALA A 78 20.92 -21.35 -0.20
N ASN A 79 20.00 -21.06 0.73
CA ASN A 79 20.33 -20.85 2.14
C ASN A 79 20.95 -22.10 2.77
N ARG A 80 20.40 -23.28 2.48
CA ARG A 80 20.95 -24.55 3.00
C ARG A 80 22.34 -24.84 2.45
N PHE A 81 22.58 -24.55 1.17
CA PHE A 81 23.90 -24.70 0.57
C PHE A 81 24.92 -23.74 1.19
N ALA A 82 24.55 -22.49 1.41
CA ALA A 82 25.40 -21.50 2.07
C ALA A 82 25.73 -21.86 3.53
N ASN A 83 24.80 -22.49 4.24
CA ASN A 83 25.01 -22.97 5.60
C ASN A 83 25.82 -24.29 5.67
N GLY A 84 26.09 -24.94 4.54
CA GLY A 84 26.71 -26.26 4.49
C GLY A 84 25.80 -27.41 4.94
N GLU A 85 24.48 -27.20 4.96
CA GLU A 85 23.48 -28.22 5.31
C GLU A 85 23.23 -29.23 4.17
N ILE A 86 23.69 -28.92 2.95
CA ILE A 86 23.52 -29.74 1.76
C ILE A 86 24.82 -29.75 0.96
N ALA A 87 25.19 -30.91 0.43
CA ALA A 87 26.38 -31.08 -0.41
C ALA A 87 26.16 -30.50 -1.82
N SER A 88 27.25 -30.21 -2.54
CA SER A 88 27.19 -29.55 -3.85
C SER A 88 26.49 -30.38 -4.92
N ASP A 89 26.66 -31.70 -4.89
CA ASP A 89 26.00 -32.66 -5.78
C ASP A 89 24.48 -32.67 -5.58
N GLU A 90 24.04 -32.74 -4.32
CA GLU A 90 22.62 -32.71 -3.96
C GLU A 90 21.97 -31.35 -4.28
N PHE A 91 22.71 -30.26 -4.11
CA PHE A 91 22.27 -28.93 -4.52
C PHE A 91 22.02 -28.84 -6.02
N LEU A 92 22.93 -29.38 -6.84
CA LEU A 92 22.81 -29.36 -8.30
C LEU A 92 21.64 -30.23 -8.79
N GLU A 93 21.43 -31.40 -8.18
CA GLU A 93 20.29 -32.26 -8.48
C GLU A 93 18.97 -31.51 -8.22
N ARG A 94 18.82 -30.91 -7.03
CA ARG A 94 17.61 -30.16 -6.65
C ARG A 94 17.44 -28.88 -7.45
N ALA A 95 18.53 -28.21 -7.82
CA ALA A 95 18.49 -27.03 -8.68
C ALA A 95 17.99 -27.40 -10.09
N SER A 96 18.46 -28.51 -10.65
CA SER A 96 17.99 -29.02 -11.95
C SER A 96 16.52 -29.43 -11.94
N ALA A 97 16.04 -30.07 -10.86
CA ALA A 97 14.62 -30.40 -10.68
C ALA A 97 13.73 -29.14 -10.65
N LEU A 98 14.29 -28.02 -10.20
CA LEU A 98 13.66 -26.69 -10.21
C LEU A 98 13.89 -25.91 -11.51
N ASN A 99 14.45 -26.52 -12.57
CA ASN A 99 14.91 -25.85 -13.80
C ASN A 99 15.79 -24.62 -13.53
N TRP A 100 16.51 -24.64 -12.41
CA TRP A 100 17.32 -23.54 -11.94
C TRP A 100 18.79 -23.83 -12.20
N THR A 101 19.45 -22.92 -12.91
CA THR A 101 20.89 -22.93 -13.14
C THR A 101 21.57 -21.89 -12.26
N PRO A 102 22.26 -22.31 -11.18
CA PRO A 102 23.02 -21.40 -10.33
C PRO A 102 24.07 -20.63 -11.17
N GLY A 103 24.10 -19.31 -11.04
CA GLY A 103 25.02 -18.44 -11.79
C GLY A 103 24.44 -17.80 -13.06
N VAL A 104 23.27 -18.22 -13.53
CA VAL A 104 22.53 -17.54 -14.61
C VAL A 104 21.48 -16.64 -13.97
N ASP A 105 21.92 -15.53 -13.39
CA ASP A 105 21.00 -14.50 -12.91
C ASP A 105 20.34 -13.84 -14.13
N PRO A 106 19.00 -13.80 -14.27
CA PRO A 106 18.34 -13.04 -15.32
C PRO A 106 18.46 -11.54 -14.99
N ARG A 107 19.68 -11.01 -15.05
CA ARG A 107 19.89 -9.57 -15.04
C ARG A 107 19.17 -9.02 -16.26
N PRO A 108 18.20 -8.10 -16.11
CA PRO A 108 17.58 -7.46 -17.25
C PRO A 108 18.71 -6.79 -18.05
N ALA A 109 18.86 -7.20 -19.30
CA ALA A 109 19.83 -6.60 -20.20
C ALA A 109 19.61 -5.08 -20.22
N PRO A 110 20.66 -4.25 -20.10
CA PRO A 110 20.50 -2.81 -20.18
C PRO A 110 19.94 -2.46 -21.56
N THR A 111 18.68 -2.04 -21.62
CA THR A 111 18.04 -1.60 -22.85
C THR A 111 18.82 -0.40 -23.39
N LYS A 112 19.66 -0.62 -24.40
CA LYS A 112 20.30 0.46 -25.15
C LYS A 112 19.21 1.25 -25.87
N LYS A 113 18.94 2.48 -25.43
CA LYS A 113 18.12 3.44 -26.16
C LYS A 113 18.82 3.77 -27.48
N HIS A 114 18.38 3.17 -28.58
CA HIS A 114 18.68 3.68 -29.92
C HIS A 114 17.86 4.96 -30.13
N LYS A 115 18.56 6.11 -30.13
CA LYS A 115 18.01 7.39 -30.53
C LYS A 115 18.17 7.47 -32.05
N HIS A 116 17.05 7.48 -32.76
CA HIS A 116 16.98 7.68 -34.20
C HIS A 116 16.86 9.17 -34.53
#